data_AF-A0A2M7WT17-F1
#
_entry.id   AF-A0A2M7WT17-F1
#
_cell.length_a   1.000
_cell.length_b   1.000
_cell.length_c   1.000
_cell.angle_alpha   90.00
_cell.angle_beta   90.00
_cell.angle_gamma   90.00
#
_symmetry.space_group_name_H-M   'P 1'
#
loop_
_entity.id
_entity.type
_entity.pdbx_description
1 polymer ?
#
loop_
_entity_poly.entity_id
_entity_poly.type
_entity_poly.pdbx_seq_one_letter_code
_entity_poly.pdbx_strand_id
1 'polypeptide(L)' 'TIIAAAQAVLAAEPDSLSVLVTHALFAGDAESRIRRLAIDHIWSTDSIKHPTNAIALAPLLAEGVRRCF' A
#
# COMPACT_ATOMS: atom_id res chain seq x y z
N THR A 1 1.13 9.69 -8.88
CA THR A 1 1.63 10.07 -7.54
C THR A 1 2.62 9.07 -6.99
N ILE A 2 2.23 7.82 -6.66
CA ILE A 2 3.14 6.82 -6.03
C ILE A 2 4.43 6.63 -6.82
N ILE A 3 4.36 6.41 -8.14
CA ILE A 3 5.54 6.19 -8.99
C ILE A 3 6.52 7.36 -8.91
N ALA A 4 6.02 8.60 -9.04
CA ALA A 4 6.87 9.79 -8.98
C ALA A 4 7.52 9.96 -7.59
N ALA A 5 6.77 9.70 -6.51
CA ALA A 5 7.32 9.75 -5.16
C ALA A 5 8.39 8.68 -4.93
N ALA A 6 8.14 7.44 -5.35
CA ALA A 6 9.09 6.35 -5.25
C ALA A 6 10.37 6.63 -6.06
N GLN A 7 10.25 7.19 -7.27
CA GLN A 7 11.41 7.60 -8.07
C GLN A 7 12.23 8.69 -7.38
N ALA A 8 11.59 9.68 -6.75
CA ALA A 8 12.29 10.72 -6.00
C ALA A 8 13.04 10.15 -4.79
N VAL A 9 12.46 9.18 -4.09
CA VAL A 9 13.13 8.50 -2.97
C VAL A 9 14.29 7.64 -3.46
N LEU A 10 14.12 6.89 -4.56
CA LEU A 10 15.19 6.06 -5.13
C LEU A 10 16.39 6.85 -5.63
N ALA A 11 16.19 8.09 -6.08
CA ALA A 11 17.29 8.98 -6.47
C ALA A 11 18.24 9.32 -5.30
N ALA A 12 17.80 9.11 -4.05
CA ALA A 12 18.63 9.27 -2.85
C ALA A 12 19.28 7.94 -2.39
N GLU A 13 19.18 6.87 -3.17
CA GLU A 13 19.80 5.56 -2.91
C GLU A 13 19.52 5.01 -1.50
N PRO A 14 18.24 4.83 -1.11
CA PRO A 14 17.91 4.28 0.19
C PRO A 14 18.30 2.80 0.27
N ASP A 15 18.62 2.32 1.47
CA ASP A 15 18.88 0.88 1.70
C ASP A 15 17.65 0.01 1.41
N SER A 16 16.43 0.57 1.52
CA SER A 16 15.17 -0.11 1.23
C SER A 16 14.05 0.87 0.90
N LEU A 17 13.05 0.44 0.13
CA LEU A 17 11.85 1.20 -0.19
C LEU A 17 10.62 0.29 -0.28
N SER A 18 9.61 0.58 0.54
CA SER A 18 8.31 -0.10 0.49
C SER A 18 7.17 0.89 0.25
N VAL A 19 6.13 0.44 -0.47
CA VAL A 19 4.89 1.19 -0.71
C VAL A 19 3.78 0.60 0.14
N LEU A 20 3.21 1.41 1.02
CA LEU A 20 2.05 1.03 1.84
C LEU A 20 0.87 1.94 1.50
N VAL A 21 -0.31 1.35 1.27
CA VAL A 21 -1.54 2.08 0.97
C VAL A 21 -2.72 1.54 1.78
N THR A 22 -3.63 2.40 2.21
CA THR A 22 -4.88 1.93 2.84
C THR A 22 -5.72 1.18 1.82
N HIS A 23 -5.98 1.77 0.66
CA HIS A 23 -6.85 1.21 -0.37
C HIS A 23 -6.03 0.84 -1.62
N ALA A 24 -5.81 -0.45 -1.85
CA ALA A 24 -5.18 -0.96 -3.07
C ALA A 24 -6.15 -0.96 -4.26
N LEU A 25 -6.64 0.23 -4.63
CA LEU A 25 -7.55 0.39 -5.77
C LEU A 25 -6.83 0.18 -7.12
N PHE A 26 -5.55 0.55 -7.19
CA PHE A 26 -4.64 0.42 -8.35
C PHE A 26 -5.34 0.28 -9.72
N ALA A 27 -5.95 1.36 -10.21
CA ALA A 27 -6.69 1.32 -11.46
C ALA A 27 -5.81 0.97 -12.68
N GLY A 28 -6.31 0.10 -13.55
CA GLY A 28 -5.62 -0.28 -14.79
C GLY A 28 -4.31 -1.01 -14.52
N ASP A 29 -3.21 -0.50 -15.07
CA ASP A 29 -1.87 -1.09 -14.96
C ASP A 29 -1.03 -0.52 -13.81
N ALA A 30 -1.65 0.22 -12.89
CA ALA A 30 -0.95 0.96 -11.85
C ALA A 30 -0.06 0.07 -10.97
N GLU A 31 -0.55 -1.08 -10.50
CA GLU A 31 0.25 -2.02 -9.69
C GLU A 31 1.47 -2.52 -10.49
N SER A 32 1.25 -2.98 -11.72
CA SER A 32 2.32 -3.47 -12.60
C SER A 32 3.38 -2.41 -12.88
N ARG A 33 2.99 -1.13 -12.96
CA ARG A 33 3.93 -0.01 -13.09
C ARG A 33 4.75 0.23 -11.83
N ILE A 34 4.12 0.12 -10.65
CA ILE A 34 4.82 0.26 -9.36
C ILE A 34 5.82 -0.89 -9.18
N ARG A 35 5.44 -2.13 -9.54
CA ARG A 35 6.31 -3.32 -9.46
C ARG A 35 7.55 -3.27 -10.36
N ARG A 36 7.62 -2.35 -11.33
CA ARG A 36 8.81 -2.13 -12.17
C ARG A 36 9.86 -1.24 -11.51
N LEU A 37 9.55 -0.62 -10.37
CA LEU A 37 10.50 0.16 -9.58
C LEU A 37 11.31 -0.78 -8.67
N ALA A 38 12.48 -0.34 -8.25
CA ALA A 38 13.27 -1.04 -7.23
C ALA A 38 12.62 -0.82 -5.85
N ILE A 39 11.64 -1.65 -5.52
CA ILE A 39 10.93 -1.61 -4.23
C ILE A 39 10.89 -3.01 -3.61
N ASP A 40 10.96 -3.08 -2.29
CA ASP A 40 10.95 -4.34 -1.56
C ASP A 40 9.54 -4.90 -1.47
N HIS A 41 8.57 -4.03 -1.14
CA HIS A 41 7.20 -4.45 -0.88
C HIS A 41 6.16 -3.46 -1.44
N ILE A 42 5.02 -4.02 -1.86
CA ILE A 42 3.76 -3.30 -2.03
C ILE A 42 2.76 -3.95 -1.10
N TRP A 43 2.39 -3.26 -0.03
CA TRP A 43 1.44 -3.74 0.96
C TRP A 43 0.23 -2.84 1.06
N SER A 44 -0.91 -3.45 1.36
CA SER A 44 -2.15 -2.74 1.61
C SER A 44 -2.89 -3.27 2.81
N THR A 45 -3.87 -2.49 3.24
CA THR A 45 -4.89 -3.01 4.15
C THR A 45 -5.92 -3.85 3.39
N ASP A 46 -6.69 -4.66 4.10
CA ASP A 46 -7.80 -5.46 3.54
C ASP A 46 -9.11 -4.70 3.32
N SER A 47 -9.08 -3.36 3.33
CA SER A 47 -10.25 -2.51 2.99
C SER A 47 -10.84 -2.78 1.60
N ILE A 48 -10.02 -3.29 0.68
CA ILE A 48 -10.41 -3.81 -0.64
C ILE A 48 -9.74 -5.17 -0.78
N LYS A 49 -10.47 -6.19 -1.27
CA LYS A 49 -9.88 -7.50 -1.56
C LYS A 49 -8.83 -7.36 -2.67
N HIS A 50 -7.56 -7.57 -2.32
CA HIS A 50 -6.45 -7.40 -3.25
C HIS A 50 -5.27 -8.32 -2.87
N PRO A 51 -4.47 -8.83 -3.83
CA PRO A 51 -3.32 -9.69 -3.52
C PRO A 51 -2.21 -9.04 -2.67
N THR A 52 -2.17 -7.71 -2.58
CA THR A 52 -1.18 -6.98 -1.77
C THR A 52 -1.59 -6.84 -0.30
N ASN A 53 -2.77 -7.33 0.10
CA ASN A 53 -3.26 -7.19 1.45
C ASN A 53 -2.32 -7.88 2.45
N ALA A 54 -1.74 -7.09 3.35
CA ALA A 54 -0.82 -7.55 4.38
C ALA A 54 -1.24 -7.07 5.79
N ILE A 55 -2.20 -6.14 5.87
CA ILE A 55 -2.61 -5.49 7.12
C ILE A 55 -4.13 -5.66 7.28
N ALA A 56 -4.56 -6.40 8.30
CA ALA A 56 -5.98 -6.62 8.55
C ALA A 56 -6.62 -5.43 9.29
N LEU A 57 -7.74 -4.90 8.80
CA LEU A 57 -8.51 -3.84 9.45
C LEU A 57 -9.53 -4.38 10.44
N ALA A 58 -9.86 -5.67 10.40
CA ALA A 58 -10.94 -6.22 11.23
C ALA A 58 -10.85 -5.86 12.73
N PRO A 59 -9.69 -5.93 13.41
CA PRO A 59 -9.60 -5.52 14.82
C PRO A 59 -9.87 -4.02 15.03
N LEU A 60 -9.35 -3.17 14.13
CA LEU A 60 -9.52 -1.72 14.18
C LEU A 60 -10.98 -1.31 13.96
N LEU A 61 -11.64 -1.94 12.97
CA LEU A 61 -13.04 -1.68 12.66
C LEU A 61 -13.96 -2.18 13.76
N ALA A 62 -13.68 -3.35 14.34
CA ALA A 62 -14.45 -3.88 15.47
C ALA A 62 -14.42 -2.92 16.67
N GLU A 63 -13.25 -2.34 16.96
CA GLU A 63 -13.12 -1.32 18.00
C GLU A 63 -13.90 -0.04 17.64
N GLY A 64 -13.84 0.42 16.40
CA GLY A 64 -14.62 1.56 15.93
C GLY A 64 -16.13 1.36 16.13
N VAL A 65 -16.65 0.17 15.79
CA VAL A 65 -18.06 -0.19 16.00
C VAL A 65 -18.44 -0.18 17.48
N ARG A 66 -17.60 -0.75 18.36
CA ARG A 66 -17.82 -0.75 19.83
C ARG A 66 -17.83 0.63 20.48
N ARG A 67 -17.28 1.65 19.83
CA ARG A 67 -17.29 3.03 20.34
C ARG A 67 -18.53 3.81 19.90
N CYS A 68 -19.19 3.34 18.84
CA CYS A 68 -20.41 3.95 18.32
C CYS A 68 -21.68 3.43 19.02
N PHE A 69 -21.62 2.24 19.59
CA PHE A 69 -22.72 1.56 20.28
C PHE A 69 -22.31 1.22 21.70
#